data_AF-A0A814PVA1-F1
#
_entry.id   AF-A0A814PVA1-F1
#
_cell.length_a   1.000
_cell.length_b   1.000
_cell.length_c   1.000
_cell.angle_alpha   90.00
_cell.angle_beta   90.00
_cell.angle_gamma   90.00
#
_symmetry.space_group_name_H-M   'P 1'
#
loop_
_entity.id
_entity.type
_entity.pdbx_description
1 polymer ?
#
loop_
_entity_poly.entity_id
_entity_poly.type
_entity_poly.pdbx_seq_one_letter_code
_entity_poly.pdbx_strand_id
1 'polypeptide(L)'
;MQGTDVAPTADQIELYVPRKCAASNKIIAAKDHAAVQLDIAEVDEHTGVATGKNRTYALCGSIRMMGESDDSIVRLATRDGFIGKSYYLKDTK
;
A
#
# COMPACT_ATOMS: atom_id res chain seq x y z
N MET A 1 -0.14 8.20 2.65
CA MET A 1 -1.22 7.48 3.37
C MET A 1 -2.02 8.45 4.24
N GLN A 2 -2.34 9.65 3.75
CA GLN A 2 -3.24 10.51 4.50
C GLN A 2 -4.66 10.06 4.19
N GLY A 3 -5.36 9.60 5.23
CA GLY A 3 -6.80 9.59 5.24
C GLY A 3 -7.28 10.97 4.82
N THR A 4 -8.34 11.03 4.03
CA THR A 4 -8.96 12.31 3.71
C THR A 4 -9.48 12.88 5.02
N ASP A 5 -8.91 14.02 5.40
CA ASP A 5 -9.24 14.82 6.58
C ASP A 5 -10.64 15.42 6.40
N VAL A 6 -11.68 14.58 6.44
CA VAL A 6 -13.04 15.10 6.51
C VAL A 6 -13.25 15.53 7.96
N ALA A 7 -13.14 16.85 8.18
CA ALA A 7 -13.57 17.44 9.44
C ALA A 7 -15.03 17.06 9.68
N PRO A 8 -15.39 16.47 10.84
CA PRO A 8 -16.75 16.02 11.08
C PRO A 8 -17.67 17.24 11.11
N THR A 9 -18.47 17.40 10.06
CA THR A 9 -19.60 18.33 10.05
C THR A 9 -20.77 17.65 10.77
N ALA A 10 -21.67 18.45 11.35
CA ALA A 10 -22.71 17.99 12.28
C ALA A 10 -23.72 16.96 11.71
N ASP A 11 -23.65 16.68 10.39
CA ASP A 11 -24.57 15.79 9.68
C ASP A 11 -23.93 14.51 9.10
N GLN A 12 -22.69 14.16 9.47
CA GLN A 12 -22.11 12.89 9.00
C GLN A 12 -22.56 11.69 9.85
N ILE A 13 -23.50 10.91 9.31
CA ILE A 13 -23.89 9.59 9.84
C ILE A 13 -23.26 8.50 8.95
N GLU A 14 -21.95 8.32 9.03
CA GLU A 14 -21.24 7.17 8.43
C GLU A 14 -20.73 6.23 9.53
N LEU A 15 -20.92 4.91 9.36
CA LEU A 15 -20.47 3.90 10.34
C LEU A 15 -18.94 3.78 10.41
N TYR A 16 -18.25 3.92 9.27
CA TYR A 16 -16.79 3.87 9.18
C TYR A 16 -16.30 4.37 7.82
N VAL A 17 -15.04 4.80 7.76
CA VAL A 17 -14.34 5.12 6.51
C VAL A 17 -13.53 3.89 6.06
N PRO A 18 -13.84 3.27 4.91
CA PRO A 18 -13.14 2.07 4.45
C PRO A 18 -11.72 2.37 3.94
N ARG A 19 -10.87 1.34 3.95
CA ARG A 19 -9.52 1.42 3.38
C ARG A 19 -9.56 1.47 1.85
N LYS A 20 -8.58 2.16 1.26
CA LYS A 20 -8.39 2.23 -0.19
C LYS A 20 -7.23 1.34 -0.61
N CYS A 21 -7.39 0.64 -1.73
CA CYS A 21 -6.33 -0.14 -2.36
C CYS A 21 -5.24 0.80 -2.90
N ALA A 22 -3.99 0.56 -2.53
CA ALA A 22 -2.85 1.36 -2.95
C ALA A 22 -2.55 1.25 -4.46
N ALA A 23 -2.91 0.12 -5.09
CA ALA A 23 -2.65 -0.12 -6.50
C ALA A 23 -3.73 0.48 -7.43
N SER A 24 -5.00 0.31 -7.07
CA SER A 24 -6.14 0.65 -7.94
C SER A 24 -6.99 1.81 -7.45
N ASN A 25 -6.70 2.36 -6.27
CA ASN A 25 -7.52 3.37 -5.57
C ASN A 25 -8.99 2.95 -5.33
N LYS A 26 -9.31 1.67 -5.52
CA LYS A 26 -10.63 1.10 -5.24
C LYS A 26 -10.83 0.96 -3.73
N ILE A 27 -12.06 1.18 -3.27
CA ILE A 27 -12.46 0.90 -1.88
C ILE A 27 -12.41 -0.61 -1.62
N ILE A 28 -11.78 -1.01 -0.52
CA ILE A 28 -11.75 -2.41 -0.07
C ILE A 28 -13.05 -2.68 0.71
N ALA A 29 -13.87 -3.59 0.18
CA ALA A 29 -15.13 -3.97 0.81
C ALA A 29 -14.88 -4.83 2.07
N ALA A 30 -15.80 -4.77 3.05
CA ALA A 30 -15.68 -5.55 4.29
C ALA A 30 -15.69 -7.08 4.06
N LYS A 31 -16.31 -7.54 2.96
CA LYS A 31 -16.38 -8.96 2.57
C LYS A 31 -15.16 -9.43 1.76
N ASP A 32 -14.24 -8.54 1.40
CA ASP A 32 -13.05 -8.91 0.63
C ASP A 32 -12.00 -9.56 1.54
N HIS A 33 -12.15 -10.86 1.78
CA HIS A 33 -11.22 -11.66 2.58
C HIS A 33 -9.89 -11.95 1.87
N ALA A 34 -9.82 -11.68 0.56
CA ALA A 34 -8.59 -11.74 -0.20
C ALA A 34 -7.79 -10.42 -0.10
N ALA A 35 -8.34 -9.35 0.48
CA ALA A 35 -7.58 -8.14 0.72
C ALA A 35 -6.51 -8.37 1.78
N VAL A 36 -5.32 -7.79 1.56
CA VAL A 36 -4.19 -7.89 2.49
C VAL A 36 -3.67 -6.51 2.85
N GLN A 37 -3.08 -6.42 4.03
CA GLN A 37 -2.29 -5.29 4.46
C GLN A 37 -0.85 -5.75 4.64
N LEU A 38 0.07 -5.03 4.04
CA LEU A 38 1.51 -5.29 4.12
C LEU A 38 2.17 -4.12 4.81
N ASP A 39 2.82 -4.37 5.93
CA ASP A 39 3.56 -3.35 6.68
C ASP A 39 5.05 -3.57 6.49
N ILE A 40 5.68 -2.71 5.69
CA ILE A 40 7.13 -2.75 5.42
C ILE A 40 7.82 -1.84 6.41
N ALA A 41 8.72 -2.40 7.24
CA ALA A 41 9.48 -1.62 8.21
C ALA A 41 10.54 -0.75 7.52
N GLU A 42 10.60 0.53 7.88
CA GLU A 42 11.69 1.42 7.48
C GLU A 42 12.93 1.12 8.33
N VAL A 43 14.05 0.89 7.66
CA VAL A 43 15.33 0.59 8.31
C VAL A 43 16.23 1.82 8.33
N ASP A 44 16.98 1.98 9.41
CA ASP A 44 18.01 3.01 9.50
C ASP A 44 19.23 2.62 8.66
N GLU A 45 19.79 3.58 7.92
CA GLU A 45 20.86 3.35 6.95
C GLU A 45 22.17 2.91 7.61
N HIS A 46 22.44 3.40 8.82
CA HIS A 46 23.72 3.16 9.49
C HIS A 46 23.71 1.90 10.35
N THR A 47 22.61 1.63 11.05
CA THR A 47 22.50 0.51 11.98
C THR A 47 21.83 -0.72 11.37
N GLY A 48 21.08 -0.56 10.28
CA GLY A 48 20.27 -1.63 9.69
C GLY A 48 19.10 -2.10 10.57
N VAL A 49 18.84 -1.39 11.68
CA VAL A 49 17.77 -1.72 12.63
C VAL A 49 16.47 -1.03 12.18
N ALA A 50 15.34 -1.70 12.41
CA ALA A 50 14.03 -1.12 12.15
C ALA A 50 13.80 0.11 13.04
N THR A 51 13.43 1.23 12.42
CA THR A 51 13.19 2.53 13.10
C THR A 51 11.85 2.60 13.83
N GLY A 52 11.03 1.54 13.74
CA GLY A 52 9.67 1.50 14.28
C GLY A 52 8.63 2.23 13.42
N LYS A 53 9.06 2.84 12.31
CA LYS A 53 8.15 3.37 11.27
C LYS A 53 7.91 2.30 10.22
N ASN A 54 6.65 2.19 9.78
CA ASN A 54 6.26 1.24 8.77
C ASN A 54 5.54 1.96 7.62
N ARG A 55 5.82 1.52 6.39
CA ARG A 55 5.02 1.85 5.22
C ARG A 55 4.01 0.75 4.99
N THR A 56 2.75 1.13 5.09
CA THR A 56 1.64 0.21 4.92
C THR A 56 1.15 0.23 3.47
N TYR A 57 0.91 -0.92 2.88
CA TYR A 57 0.24 -1.07 1.59
C TYR A 57 -0.98 -1.94 1.75
N ALA A 58 -2.14 -1.42 1.34
CA ALA A 58 -3.38 -2.20 1.29
C ALA A 58 -3.65 -2.63 -0.15
N LEU A 59 -3.81 -3.92 -0.39
CA LEU A 59 -4.18 -4.46 -1.70
C LEU A 59 -5.57 -5.08 -1.64
N CYS A 60 -6.37 -4.83 -2.67
CA CYS A 60 -7.67 -5.48 -2.83
C CYS A 60 -7.51 -6.89 -3.40
N GLY A 61 -8.47 -7.77 -3.08
CA GLY A 61 -8.47 -9.16 -3.52
C GLY A 61 -8.51 -9.32 -5.04
N SER A 62 -9.12 -8.36 -5.76
CA SER A 62 -9.18 -8.41 -7.24
C SER A 62 -7.79 -8.36 -7.89
N ILE A 63 -6.87 -7.56 -7.36
CA ILE A 63 -5.51 -7.44 -7.91
C ILE A 63 -4.73 -8.74 -7.68
N ARG A 64 -4.91 -9.37 -6.52
CA ARG A 64 -4.30 -10.68 -6.21
C ARG A 64 -4.87 -11.81 -7.06
N MET A 65 -6.15 -11.75 -7.39
CA MET A 65 -6.80 -12.75 -8.25
C MET A 65 -6.29 -12.70 -9.69
N MET A 66 -5.96 -11.51 -10.19
CA MET A 66 -5.42 -11.32 -11.54
C MET A 66 -3.92 -11.64 -11.64
N GLY A 67 -3.22 -11.85 -10.52
CA GLY A 67 -1.76 -12.03 -10.51
C GLY A 67 -0.94 -10.73 -10.60
N GLU A 68 -1.62 -9.58 -10.70
CA GLU A 68 -1.00 -8.24 -10.83
C GLU A 68 -0.51 -7.67 -9.50
N SER A 69 -0.57 -8.45 -8.41
CA SER A 69 -0.17 -7.98 -7.09
C SER A 69 1.32 -7.72 -6.97
N ASP A 70 2.15 -8.53 -7.62
CA ASP A 70 3.60 -8.39 -7.56
C ASP A 70 4.06 -7.11 -8.25
N ASP A 71 3.70 -6.92 -9.52
CA ASP A 71 4.03 -5.72 -10.30
C ASP A 71 3.53 -4.44 -9.59
N SER A 72 2.31 -4.49 -9.07
CA SER A 72 1.74 -3.37 -8.30
C SER A 72 2.57 -3.00 -7.08
N ILE A 73 3.07 -3.99 -6.32
CA ILE A 73 3.91 -3.75 -5.15
C ILE A 73 5.27 -3.20 -5.58
N VAL A 74 5.90 -3.80 -6.59
CA VAL A 74 7.20 -3.33 -7.10
C VAL A 74 7.10 -1.86 -7.50
N ARG A 75 6.08 -1.49 -8.27
CA ARG A 75 5.84 -0.10 -8.68
C ARG A 75 5.66 0.84 -7.49
N LEU A 76 4.92 0.43 -6.47
CA LEU A 76 4.72 1.21 -5.25
C LEU A 76 6.01 1.36 -4.45
N ALA A 77 6.78 0.28 -4.27
CA ALA A 77 8.02 0.30 -3.52
C ALA A 77 9.14 1.06 -4.25
N THR A 78 9.18 1.02 -5.59
CA THR A 78 10.08 1.87 -6.39
C THR A 78 9.72 3.34 -6.24
N ARG A 79 8.42 3.69 -6.25
CA ARG A 79 7.98 5.07 -6.02
C ARG A 79 8.40 5.57 -4.64
N ASP A 80 8.26 4.72 -3.64
CA ASP A 80 8.56 5.06 -2.25
C ASP A 80 10.06 4.90 -1.91
N GLY A 81 10.89 4.48 -2.88
CA GLY A 81 12.35 4.46 -2.77
C GLY A 81 12.96 3.20 -2.14
N PHE A 82 12.14 2.19 -1.82
CA PHE A 82 12.62 0.92 -1.26
C PHE A 82 13.36 0.05 -2.29
N ILE A 83 12.93 0.13 -3.55
CA ILE A 83 13.54 -0.61 -4.65
C ILE A 83 14.28 0.37 -5.55
N GLY A 84 15.56 0.11 -5.80
CA GLY A 84 16.36 0.91 -6.71
C GLY A 84 15.83 0.85 -8.14
N LYS A 85 15.91 1.98 -8.87
CA LYS A 85 15.45 2.11 -10.27
C LYS A 85 16.09 1.10 -11.24
N SER A 86 17.21 0.50 -10.85
CA SER A 86 17.87 -0.58 -11.59
C SER A 86 17.03 -1.86 -11.69
N TYR A 87 16.01 -2.07 -10.86
CA TYR A 87 15.21 -3.30 -10.88
C TYR A 87 14.63 -3.59 -12.26
N TYR A 88 14.06 -2.58 -12.93
CA TYR A 88 13.52 -2.70 -14.29
C TYR A 88 14.56 -2.69 -15.43
N LEU A 89 15.84 -2.40 -15.12
CA LEU A 89 16.92 -2.34 -16.11
C LEU A 89 17.69 -3.66 -16.25
N LYS A 90 17.40 -4.66 -15.42
CA LYS A 90 18.09 -5.96 -15.44
C LYS A 90 17.55 -6.92 -16.51
N ASP A 91 16.38 -6.64 -17.06
CA ASP A 91 15.72 -7.50 -18.06
C ASP A 91 16.26 -7.26 -19.49
N THR A 92 17.24 -6.37 -19.67
CA THR A 92 17.81 -6.00 -20.99
C THR A 92 19.20 -6.59 -21.24
N LYS A 93 19.49 -7.80 -20.76
CA LYS A 93 20.69 -8.55 -21.12
C LYS A 93 20.37 -9.86 -21.80
#